data_AF-A0A1F3X8B1-F1
#
_entry.id   AF-A0A1F3X8B1-F1
#
_cell.length_a   1.000
_cell.length_b   1.000
_cell.length_c   1.000
_cell.angle_alpha   90.00
_cell.angle_beta   90.00
_cell.angle_gamma   90.00
#
_symmetry.space_group_name_H-M   'P 1'
#
loop_
_entity.id
_entity.type
_entity.pdbx_description
1 polymer ?
#
loop_
_entity_poly.entity_id
_entity_poly.type
_entity_poly.pdbx_seq_one_letter_code
_entity_poly.pdbx_strand_id
1 'polypeptide(L)' 'MNIIKNSSVAFAVSVAELTMFAMQAQEETSRGIEVYLAVTGLYALSAFSVNRAMALVERKVRVPGYVGGER' A
#
# COMPACT_ATOMS: atom_id res chain seq x y z
N MET A 1 -13.98 -5.81 9.63
CA MET A 1 -12.68 -5.48 10.26
C MET A 1 -11.49 -6.35 9.81
N ASN A 2 -11.67 -7.57 9.29
CA ASN A 2 -10.52 -8.44 8.95
C ASN A 2 -9.76 -7.96 7.70
N ILE A 3 -10.50 -7.53 6.66
CA ILE A 3 -9.92 -7.07 5.39
C ILE A 3 -9.03 -5.83 5.58
N ILE A 4 -9.52 -4.78 6.25
CA ILE A 4 -8.74 -3.56 6.50
C ILE A 4 -7.47 -3.88 7.32
N LYS A 5 -7.59 -4.69 8.38
CA LYS A 5 -6.45 -5.06 9.23
C LYS A 5 -5.38 -5.87 8.48
N ASN A 6 -5.80 -6.84 7.66
CA ASN A 6 -4.86 -7.69 6.92
C ASN A 6 -4.12 -6.92 5.84
N SER A 7 -4.75 -5.92 5.24
CA SER A 7 -4.08 -5.14 4.20
C SER A 7 -3.20 -4.02 4.74
N SER A 8 -3.42 -3.53 5.96
CA SER A 8 -2.41 -2.70 6.62
C SER A 8 -1.07 -3.43 6.80
N VAL A 9 -1.11 -4.74 7.11
CA VAL A 9 0.10 -5.57 7.21
C VAL A 9 0.75 -5.75 5.84
N ALA A 10 -0.03 -6.12 4.82
CA ALA A 10 0.50 -6.29 3.46
C ALA A 10 1.11 -4.99 2.90
N PHE A 11 0.48 -3.84 3.16
CA PHE A 11 1.01 -2.54 2.74
C PHE A 11 2.36 -2.23 3.39
N ALA A 12 2.47 -2.40 4.71
CA ALA A 12 3.70 -2.12 5.45
C ALA A 12 4.88 -2.98 4.98
N VAL A 13 4.64 -4.26 4.66
CA VAL A 13 5.67 -5.18 4.13
C VAL A 13 6.23 -4.65 2.81
N SER A 14 5.37 -4.28 1.85
CA SER A 14 5.83 -3.74 0.57
C SER A 14 6.61 -2.42 0.71
N VAL A 15 6.29 -1.55 1.68
CA VAL A 15 7.07 -0.33 1.91
C VAL A 15 8.51 -0.65 2.32
N ALA A 16 8.67 -1.60 3.24
CA ALA A 16 9.99 -2.02 3.70
C ALA A 16 10.79 -2.66 2.56
N GLU A 17 10.15 -3.52 1.76
CA GLU A 17 10.77 -4.16 0.58
C GLU A 17 11.24 -3.12 -0.45
N LEU A 18 10.40 -2.15 -0.81
CA LEU A 18 10.76 -1.09 -1.75
C LEU A 18 11.90 -0.21 -1.23
N THR A 19 11.93 0.06 0.07
CA THR A 19 13.01 0.85 0.70
C THR A 19 14.34 0.10 0.62
N MET A 20 14.34 -1.20 0.92
CA MET A 20 15.54 -2.04 0.81
C MET A 20 16.02 -2.17 -0.63
N PHE A 21 15.10 -2.29 -1.59
CA PHE A 21 15.43 -2.26 -3.01
C PHE A 21 16.06 -0.94 -3.43
N ALA A 22 15.54 0.20 -2.94
CA ALA A 22 16.08 1.51 -3.25
C ALA A 22 17.55 1.66 -2.82
N MET A 23 17.88 1.16 -1.63
CA MET A 23 19.24 1.19 -1.09
C MET A 23 20.20 0.37 -1.97
N GLN A 24 19.83 -0.86 -2.30
CA GLN A 24 20.66 -1.74 -3.14
C GLN A 24 20.83 -1.16 -4.55
N ALA A 25 19.74 -0.71 -5.18
CA ALA A 25 19.79 -0.14 -6.53
C ALA A 25 20.58 1.18 -6.57
N GLN A 26 20.55 1.98 -5.50
CA GLN A 26 21.35 3.19 -5.38
C GLN A 26 22.86 2.86 -5.30
N GLU A 27 23.25 1.84 -4.55
CA GLU A 27 24.65 1.42 -4.41
C GLU A 27 25.21 0.89 -5.74
N GLU A 28 24.46 0.03 -6.43
CA GLU A 28 24.90 -0.59 -7.71
C GLU A 28 24.93 0.39 -8.89
N THR A 29 24.03 1.36 -8.92
CA THR A 29 23.94 2.30 -10.05
C THR A 29 24.63 3.63 -9.80
N SER A 30 24.96 3.96 -8.54
CA SER A 30 25.39 5.29 -8.10
C SER A 30 24.41 6.42 -8.49
N ARG A 31 23.17 6.11 -8.92
CA ARG A 31 22.14 7.06 -9.38
C ARG A 31 21.07 7.25 -8.31
N GLY A 32 21.49 7.70 -7.13
CA GLY A 32 20.65 7.71 -5.95
C GLY A 32 19.36 8.51 -6.06
N ILE A 33 19.38 9.68 -6.72
CA ILE A 33 18.20 10.56 -6.84
C ILE A 33 17.13 9.92 -7.73
N GLU A 34 17.52 9.34 -8.86
CA GLU A 34 16.59 8.73 -9.81
C GLU A 34 15.94 7.47 -9.24
N VAL A 35 16.73 6.63 -8.56
CA VAL A 35 16.23 5.44 -7.86
C VAL A 35 15.25 5.85 -6.75
N TYR A 36 15.59 6.86 -5.95
CA TYR A 36 14.73 7.32 -4.87
C TYR A 36 13.40 7.89 -5.40
N LEU A 37 13.44 8.66 -6.49
CA LEU A 37 12.24 9.19 -7.14
C LEU A 37 11.38 8.06 -7.74
N ALA A 38 11.99 7.08 -8.40
CA ALA A 38 11.28 5.94 -8.96
C ALA A 38 10.58 5.11 -7.88
N VAL A 39 11.28 4.79 -6.78
CA VAL A 39 10.74 4.04 -5.66
C VAL A 39 9.65 4.84 -4.94
N THR A 40 9.83 6.15 -4.75
CA THR A 40 8.80 7.02 -4.18
C THR A 40 7.54 7.04 -5.05
N GLY A 41 7.69 7.11 -6.38
CA GLY A 41 6.58 7.02 -7.32
C GLY A 41 5.86 5.67 -7.27
N LEU A 42 6.62 4.56 -7.23
CA LEU A 42 6.07 3.22 -7.09
C LEU A 42 5.30 3.05 -5.77
N TYR A 43 5.83 3.60 -4.68
CA TYR A 43 5.17 3.63 -3.39
C TYR A 43 3.86 4.42 -3.45
N ALA A 44 3.87 5.63 -4.01
CA ALA A 44 2.68 6.46 -4.15
C ALA A 44 1.60 5.77 -5.00
N LEU A 45 2.01 5.15 -6.12
CA LEU A 45 1.10 4.39 -6.98
C LEU A 45 0.50 3.18 -6.27
N SER A 46 1.31 2.46 -5.49
CA SER A 46 0.87 1.30 -4.71
C SER A 46 -0.09 1.72 -3.60
N ALA A 47 0.23 2.78 -2.85
CA ALA A 47 -0.64 3.33 -1.81
C ALA A 47 -1.99 3.76 -2.38
N PHE A 48 -1.97 4.45 -3.53
CA PHE A 48 -3.20 4.84 -4.23
C PHE A 48 -4.00 3.63 -4.71
N SER A 49 -3.33 2.64 -5.31
CA SER A 49 -3.97 1.42 -5.82
C SER A 49 -4.61 0.60 -4.70
N VAL A 50 -3.91 0.42 -3.58
CA VAL A 50 -4.42 -0.29 -2.39
C VAL A 50 -5.57 0.47 -1.76
N ASN A 51 -5.45 1.79 -1.59
CA ASN A 51 -6.54 2.62 -1.05
C ASN A 51 -7.80 2.50 -1.92
N ARG A 52 -7.63 2.56 -3.26
CA ARG A 52 -8.74 2.42 -4.21
C ARG A 52 -9.32 1.02 -4.20
N ALA A 53 -8.49 -0.02 -4.21
CA ALA A 53 -8.93 -1.41 -4.14
C ALA A 53 -9.72 -1.66 -2.85
N MET A 54 -9.28 -1.09 -1.73
CA MET A 54 -9.98 -1.20 -0.46
C MET A 54 -11.34 -0.53 -0.46
N ALA A 55 -11.42 0.69 -0.99
CA ALA A 55 -12.70 1.37 -1.13
C ALA A 55 -13.68 0.57 -2.01
N LEU A 56 -13.18 -0.14 -3.04
CA LEU A 56 -13.99 -1.02 -3.89
C LEU A 56 -14.42 -2.30 -3.18
N VAL A 57 -13.51 -2.93 -2.44
CA VAL A 57 -13.80 -4.14 -1.65
C VAL A 57 -14.79 -3.80 -0.55
N GLU A 58 -14.64 -2.68 0.14
CA GLU A 58 -15.58 -2.22 1.17
C GLU A 58 -16.97 -2.00 0.59
N ARG A 59 -17.10 -1.39 -0.59
CA ARG A 59 -18.39 -1.26 -1.29
C ARG A 59 -19.00 -2.61 -1.69
N LYS A 60 -18.20 -3.56 -2.17
CA LYS A 60 -18.67 -4.89 -2.62
C LYS A 60 -19.00 -5.84 -1.48
N VAL A 61 -18.26 -5.76 -0.38
CA VAL A 61 -18.37 -6.64 0.79
C VAL A 61 -19.21 -5.99 1.89
N ARG A 62 -19.84 -4.84 1.62
CA ARG A 62 -20.79 -4.20 2.53
C ARG A 62 -22.03 -5.10 2.67
N VAL A 63 -21.98 -6.01 3.64
CA VAL A 63 -23.16 -6.77 4.07
C VAL A 63 -24.08 -5.77 4.78
N PRO A 64 -25.32 -5.53 4.29
CA PRO A 64 -26.27 -4.66 4.96
C PRO A 64 -26.50 -5.17 6.38
N GLY A 65 -26.21 -4.35 7.38
CA GLY A 65 -26.54 -4.62 8.79
C GLY A 65 -25.40 -5.06 9.73
N TYR A 66 -24.12 -5.10 9.33
CA TYR A 66 -23.05 -5.54 10.26
C TYR A 66 -22.05 -4.48 10.75
N VAL A 67 -22.24 -3.18 10.50
CA VAL A 67 -21.52 -2.13 11.25
C VAL A 67 -22.41 -0.89 11.34
N GLY A 68 -23.04 -0.69 12.50
CA GLY A 68 -23.92 0.45 12.78
C GLY A 68 -25.28 0.03 13.32
N GLY A 69 -25.30 -0.48 14.56
CA GLY A 69 -26.52 -0.45 15.36
C GLY A 69 -26.79 1.00 15.75
N GLU A 70 -27.62 1.68 14.96
CA GLU A 70 -28.37 2.86 15.39
C GLU A 70 -29.86 2.56 15.15
N ARG A 71 -30.46 1.93 16.15
CA ARG A 71 -31.77 2.29 16.72
C ARG A 71 -31.69 2.06 18.21
#